data_AF-A0A656GDQ7-F1
#
_entry.id   AF-A0A656GDQ7-F1
#
_cell.length_a   1.000
_cell.length_b   1.000
_cell.length_c   1.000
_cell.angle_alpha   90.00
_cell.angle_beta   90.00
_cell.angle_gamma   90.00
#
_symmetry.space_group_name_H-M   'P 1'
#
loop_
_entity.id
_entity.type
_entity.pdbx_description
1 polymer ?
#
loop_
_entity_poly.entity_id
_entity_poly.type
_entity_poly.pdbx_seq_one_letter_code
_entity_poly.pdbx_strand_id
1 'polypeptide(L)'
;MKLFRLFSSLFLMTMSAAALAQARLDVRIKPANPELKANVEGYVGDLGERDVQALRNFSLGAEQQAEKAAQALGYYQAQIDSEIKDADQPRLVINIQPGEPIHLRNVVIRVEGPAASLKAFRVPKSDALKTGAVLNHGNYEDAKRLIQNQASRY
;
A
#
# COMPACT_ATOMS: atom_id res chain seq x y z
N MET A 1 39.98 -52.88 -15.12
CA MET A 1 39.86 -51.60 -15.85
C MET A 1 38.53 -50.96 -15.49
N LYS A 2 38.57 -49.68 -15.13
CA LYS A 2 37.51 -48.90 -14.49
C LYS A 2 36.33 -48.71 -15.45
N LEU A 3 35.18 -49.32 -15.14
CA LEU A 3 33.91 -48.99 -15.82
C LEU A 3 32.74 -48.96 -14.83
N PHE A 4 33.03 -48.57 -13.58
CA PHE A 4 32.02 -48.09 -12.65
C PHE A 4 32.04 -46.55 -12.73
N ARG A 5 30.86 -45.93 -12.79
CA ARG A 5 30.61 -44.48 -12.61
C ARG A 5 30.70 -43.56 -13.84
N LEU A 6 29.91 -43.78 -14.89
CA LEU A 6 29.68 -42.74 -15.91
C LEU A 6 28.21 -42.55 -16.31
N PHE A 7 27.26 -43.16 -15.60
CA PHE A 7 25.82 -43.00 -15.89
C PHE A 7 25.05 -42.16 -14.87
N SER A 8 25.71 -41.61 -13.84
CA SER A 8 25.03 -40.88 -12.75
C SER A 8 25.33 -39.38 -12.70
N SER A 9 25.90 -38.80 -13.77
CA SER A 9 26.37 -37.42 -13.76
C SER A 9 25.79 -36.52 -14.86
N LEU A 10 24.80 -36.97 -15.65
CA LEU A 10 24.24 -36.14 -16.74
C LEU A 10 22.76 -35.77 -16.59
N PHE A 11 22.11 -36.13 -15.48
CA PHE A 11 20.70 -35.79 -15.25
C PHE A 11 20.48 -34.67 -14.22
N LEU A 12 21.49 -33.83 -13.97
CA LEU A 12 21.44 -32.83 -12.91
C LEU A 12 21.98 -31.46 -13.35
N MET A 13 21.63 -30.97 -14.55
CA MET A 13 22.03 -29.60 -14.92
C MET A 13 21.23 -28.95 -16.05
N THR A 14 19.90 -29.15 -16.11
CA THR A 14 19.03 -28.37 -17.00
C THR A 14 17.77 -27.91 -16.28
N MET A 15 17.94 -27.23 -15.14
CA MET A 15 16.97 -26.27 -14.65
C MET A 15 17.56 -24.88 -14.94
N SER A 16 17.60 -24.51 -16.22
CA SER A 16 17.72 -23.09 -16.58
C SER A 16 16.41 -22.45 -16.13
N ALA A 17 16.43 -21.82 -14.96
CA ALA A 17 15.43 -20.84 -14.61
C ALA A 17 15.56 -19.72 -15.65
N ALA A 18 14.69 -19.70 -16.64
CA ALA A 18 14.45 -18.50 -17.41
C ALA A 18 13.99 -17.45 -16.39
N ALA A 19 14.87 -16.52 -16.03
CA ALA A 19 14.50 -15.37 -15.23
C ALA A 19 13.58 -14.52 -16.12
N LEU A 20 12.28 -14.77 -16.04
CA LEU A 20 11.29 -13.89 -16.62
C LEU A 20 11.47 -12.53 -15.95
N ALA A 21 11.70 -11.50 -16.75
CA ALA A 21 11.89 -10.14 -16.27
C ALA A 21 10.60 -9.67 -15.59
N GLN A 22 10.57 -9.69 -14.25
CA GLN A 22 9.44 -9.19 -13.48
C GLN A 22 9.28 -7.68 -13.73
N ALA A 23 8.05 -7.26 -13.97
CA ALA A 23 7.75 -5.85 -14.12
C ALA A 23 7.99 -5.10 -12.81
N ARG A 24 8.51 -3.87 -12.90
CA ARG A 24 8.82 -3.08 -11.71
C ARG A 24 7.91 -1.87 -11.57
N LEU A 25 7.40 -1.68 -10.36
CA LEU A 25 6.74 -0.44 -9.95
C LEU A 25 7.77 0.60 -9.52
N ASP A 26 7.67 1.81 -10.03
CA ASP A 26 8.48 2.97 -9.62
C ASP A 26 7.57 4.12 -9.20
N VAL A 27 7.37 4.29 -7.89
CA VAL A 27 6.57 5.38 -7.34
C VAL A 27 7.44 6.59 -7.04
N ARG A 28 7.07 7.72 -7.63
CA ARG A 28 7.76 9.01 -7.52
C ARG A 28 6.82 10.07 -6.97
N ILE A 29 7.24 10.71 -5.89
CA ILE A 29 6.42 11.73 -5.22
C ILE A 29 7.20 13.04 -5.14
N LYS A 30 6.53 14.13 -5.53
CA LYS A 30 7.08 15.48 -5.48
C LYS A 30 6.10 16.43 -4.78
N PRO A 31 6.49 17.10 -3.68
CA PRO A 31 7.74 16.92 -2.93
C PRO A 31 7.85 15.51 -2.32
N ALA A 32 9.07 15.10 -1.94
CA ALA A 32 9.32 13.75 -1.43
C ALA A 32 8.49 13.46 -0.16
N ASN A 33 7.73 12.36 -0.18
CA ASN A 33 6.94 11.90 0.95
C ASN A 33 7.07 10.36 1.08
N PRO A 34 7.90 9.87 2.02
CA PRO A 34 8.15 8.42 2.17
C PRO A 34 6.92 7.62 2.62
N GLU A 35 6.07 8.20 3.48
CA GLU A 35 4.86 7.53 3.99
C GLU A 35 3.86 7.31 2.85
N LEU A 36 3.61 8.36 2.05
CA LEU A 36 2.73 8.25 0.89
C LEU A 36 3.30 7.29 -0.16
N LYS A 37 4.62 7.28 -0.34
CA LYS A 37 5.27 6.35 -1.27
C LYS A 37 5.03 4.91 -0.86
N ALA A 38 5.32 4.58 0.40
CA ALA A 38 5.11 3.23 0.92
C ALA A 38 3.62 2.83 0.86
N ASN A 39 2.71 3.77 1.15
CA ASN A 39 1.27 3.50 1.08
C ASN A 39 0.82 3.19 -0.36
N VAL A 40 1.26 3.98 -1.34
CA VAL A 40 0.94 3.75 -2.76
C VAL A 40 1.52 2.41 -3.24
N GLU A 41 2.77 2.10 -2.88
CA GLU A 41 3.39 0.80 -3.21
C GLU A 41 2.58 -0.37 -2.63
N GLY A 42 2.09 -0.24 -1.39
CA GLY A 42 1.24 -1.24 -0.75
C GLY A 42 -0.14 -1.42 -1.41
N TYR A 43 -0.78 -0.33 -1.83
CA TYR A 43 -2.08 -0.36 -2.50
C TYR A 43 -2.01 -0.88 -3.94
N VAL A 44 -0.99 -0.50 -4.69
CA VAL A 44 -0.80 -0.97 -6.07
C VAL A 44 -0.34 -2.42 -6.10
N GLY A 45 0.54 -2.81 -5.17
CA GLY A 45 1.03 -4.16 -5.02
C GLY A 45 1.99 -4.60 -6.13
N ASP A 46 2.19 -5.92 -6.21
CA ASP A 46 3.12 -6.53 -7.16
C ASP A 46 2.57 -6.47 -8.61
N LEU A 47 3.45 -6.12 -9.54
CA LEU A 47 3.15 -6.09 -10.96
C LEU A 47 3.28 -7.46 -11.62
N GLY A 48 3.90 -8.44 -10.98
CA GLY A 48 4.14 -9.77 -11.53
C GLY A 48 4.91 -9.73 -12.85
N GLU A 49 4.64 -10.68 -13.74
CA GLU A 49 5.35 -10.85 -15.02
C GLU A 49 4.70 -10.07 -16.18
N ARG A 50 4.06 -8.92 -15.89
CA ARG A 50 3.36 -8.14 -16.90
C ARG A 50 4.32 -7.57 -17.95
N ASP A 51 4.06 -7.83 -19.22
CA ASP A 51 4.72 -7.14 -20.32
C ASP A 51 4.22 -5.69 -20.48
N VAL A 52 4.78 -4.97 -21.45
CA VAL A 52 4.44 -3.56 -21.73
C VAL A 52 2.95 -3.36 -22.01
N GLN A 53 2.31 -4.28 -22.74
CA GLN A 53 0.89 -4.16 -23.09
C GLN A 53 -0.01 -4.44 -21.88
N ALA A 54 0.34 -5.45 -21.08
CA ALA A 54 -0.34 -5.76 -19.83
C ALA A 54 -0.19 -4.62 -18.80
N LEU A 55 0.98 -3.98 -18.73
CA LEU A 55 1.19 -2.78 -17.90
C LEU A 55 0.33 -1.61 -18.38
N ARG A 56 0.20 -1.41 -19.70
CA ARG A 56 -0.68 -0.37 -20.26
C ARG A 56 -2.14 -0.60 -19.84
N ASN A 57 -2.62 -1.84 -19.91
CA ASN A 57 -3.98 -2.17 -19.47
C ASN A 57 -4.15 -2.03 -17.94
N PHE A 58 -3.10 -2.30 -17.16
CA PHE A 58 -3.11 -2.20 -15.70
C PHE A 58 -3.01 -0.76 -15.18
N SER A 59 -2.38 0.14 -15.95
CA SER A 59 -2.01 1.50 -15.54
C SER A 59 -3.15 2.30 -14.91
N LEU A 60 -4.33 2.35 -15.55
CA LEU A 60 -5.51 3.05 -15.02
C LEU A 60 -5.97 2.48 -13.67
N GLY A 61 -5.90 1.16 -13.50
CA GLY A 61 -6.21 0.51 -12.23
C GLY A 61 -5.19 0.89 -11.15
N ALA A 62 -3.90 0.93 -11.52
CA ALA A 62 -2.83 1.35 -10.61
C ALA A 62 -2.97 2.81 -10.17
N GLU A 63 -3.33 3.72 -11.09
CA GLU A 63 -3.62 5.12 -10.77
C GLU A 63 -4.78 5.23 -9.76
N GLN A 64 -5.87 4.47 -9.95
CA GLN A 64 -6.98 4.43 -9.00
C GLN A 64 -6.57 3.88 -7.62
N GLN A 65 -5.66 2.90 -7.56
CA GLN A 65 -5.13 2.42 -6.29
C GLN A 65 -4.23 3.46 -5.62
N ALA A 66 -3.39 4.14 -6.40
CA ALA A 66 -2.57 5.24 -5.90
C ALA A 66 -3.42 6.40 -5.36
N GLU A 67 -4.53 6.72 -6.03
CA GLU A 67 -5.49 7.74 -5.58
C GLU A 67 -6.09 7.36 -4.22
N LYS A 68 -6.56 6.11 -4.06
CA LYS A 68 -7.06 5.61 -2.77
C LYS A 68 -6.01 5.66 -1.67
N ALA A 69 -4.76 5.32 -1.99
CA ALA A 69 -3.65 5.40 -1.05
C ALA A 69 -3.38 6.86 -0.63
N ALA A 70 -3.44 7.81 -1.57
CA ALA A 70 -3.29 9.23 -1.28
C ALA A 70 -4.41 9.76 -0.39
N GLN A 71 -5.66 9.41 -0.71
CA GLN A 71 -6.84 9.78 0.08
C GLN A 71 -6.80 9.21 1.50
N ALA A 72 -6.29 7.98 1.67
CA ALA A 72 -6.13 7.35 2.98
C ALA A 72 -5.19 8.14 3.91
N LEU A 73 -4.27 8.93 3.35
CA LEU A 73 -3.36 9.85 4.08
C LEU A 73 -3.80 11.32 3.99
N GLY A 74 -5.02 11.58 3.52
CA GLY A 74 -5.61 12.91 3.51
C GLY A 74 -5.34 13.74 2.24
N TYR A 75 -4.65 13.21 1.24
CA TYR A 75 -4.33 13.92 0.00
C TYR A 75 -5.43 13.74 -1.06
N TYR A 76 -6.57 14.41 -0.88
CA TYR A 76 -7.73 14.32 -1.77
C TYR A 76 -7.58 15.10 -3.08
N GLN A 77 -6.55 15.95 -3.18
CA GLN A 77 -6.27 16.77 -4.35
C GLN A 77 -5.02 16.28 -5.10
N ALA A 78 -4.58 15.05 -4.81
CA ALA A 78 -3.39 14.49 -5.42
C ALA A 78 -3.53 14.41 -6.93
N GLN A 79 -2.55 14.95 -7.66
CA GLN A 79 -2.43 14.76 -9.10
C GLN A 79 -1.58 13.52 -9.33
N ILE A 80 -2.11 12.57 -10.10
CA ILE A 80 -1.49 11.26 -10.33
C ILE A 80 -1.50 10.99 -11.83
N ASP A 81 -0.35 10.62 -12.35
CA ASP A 81 -0.17 10.17 -13.71
C ASP A 81 0.74 8.93 -13.73
N SER A 82 0.56 8.10 -14.76
CA SER A 82 1.43 6.95 -15.00
C SER A 82 2.08 6.96 -16.37
N GLU A 83 3.29 6.42 -16.42
CA GLU A 83 4.02 6.18 -17.67
C GLU A 83 4.60 4.76 -17.68
N ILE A 84 4.58 4.13 -18.85
CA ILE A 84 5.27 2.84 -19.06
C ILE A 84 6.63 3.12 -19.69
N LYS A 85 7.69 2.59 -19.06
CA LYS A 85 9.04 2.56 -19.65
C LYS A 85 9.31 1.18 -20.20
N ASP A 86 9.45 1.13 -21.52
CA ASP A 86 9.93 -0.05 -22.24
C ASP A 86 11.46 -0.05 -22.20
N ALA A 87 12.02 -0.96 -21.43
CA ALA A 87 13.44 -1.18 -21.23
C ALA A 87 13.64 -2.70 -21.05
N ASP A 88 14.88 -3.15 -20.83
CA ASP A 88 15.20 -4.57 -20.59
C ASP A 88 14.29 -5.22 -19.51
N GLN A 89 13.76 -4.41 -18.59
CA GLN A 89 12.66 -4.78 -17.69
C GLN A 89 11.54 -3.73 -17.84
N PRO A 90 10.29 -4.14 -18.20
CA PRO A 90 9.16 -3.23 -18.25
C PRO A 90 8.90 -2.56 -16.90
N ARG A 91 8.66 -1.25 -16.90
CA ARG A 91 8.36 -0.49 -15.66
C ARG A 91 7.10 0.32 -15.79
N LEU A 92 6.28 0.28 -14.75
CA LEU A 92 5.21 1.24 -14.52
C LEU A 92 5.70 2.29 -13.54
N VAL A 93 5.81 3.53 -14.01
CA VAL A 93 6.15 4.67 -13.17
C VAL A 93 4.86 5.38 -12.81
N ILE A 94 4.65 5.67 -11.53
CA ILE A 94 3.54 6.50 -11.04
C ILE A 94 4.14 7.78 -10.47
N ASN A 95 3.78 8.92 -11.06
CA ASN A 95 4.18 10.24 -10.56
C ASN A 95 3.03 10.85 -9.76
N ILE A 96 3.34 11.39 -8.59
CA ILE A 96 2.35 11.94 -7.67
C ILE A 96 2.77 13.32 -7.17
N GLN A 97 1.85 14.28 -7.26
CA GLN A 97 1.92 15.56 -6.58
C GLN A 97 0.79 15.61 -5.54
N PRO A 98 1.08 15.47 -4.23
CA PRO A 98 0.04 15.23 -3.23
C PRO A 98 -0.91 16.42 -3.01
N GLY A 99 -0.41 17.65 -3.17
CA GLY A 99 -1.11 18.86 -2.76
C GLY A 99 -1.21 18.99 -1.24
N GLU A 100 -2.13 19.82 -0.76
CA GLU A 100 -2.35 20.03 0.67
C GLU A 100 -3.22 18.91 1.27
N PRO A 101 -2.84 18.36 2.44
CA PRO A 101 -3.65 17.35 3.09
C PRO A 101 -4.89 17.96 3.75
N ILE A 102 -5.97 17.18 3.78
CA ILE A 102 -7.18 17.52 4.54
C ILE A 102 -6.87 17.47 6.04
N HIS A 103 -7.38 18.45 6.77
CA HIS A 103 -7.27 18.52 8.23
C HIS A 103 -8.63 18.29 8.88
N LEU A 104 -8.64 17.54 9.98
CA LEU A 104 -9.85 17.25 10.76
C LEU A 104 -10.40 18.54 11.39
N ARG A 105 -11.62 18.93 11.03
CA ARG A 105 -12.27 20.11 11.61
C ARG A 105 -12.78 19.84 13.02
N ASN A 106 -13.56 18.78 13.18
CA ASN A 106 -14.18 18.40 14.44
C ASN A 106 -14.05 16.88 14.62
N VAL A 107 -13.60 16.46 15.79
CA VAL A 107 -13.55 15.03 16.17
C VAL A 107 -14.40 14.84 17.40
N VAL A 108 -15.44 14.01 17.28
CA VAL A 108 -16.37 13.69 18.38
C VAL A 108 -16.45 12.18 18.48
N ILE A 109 -15.99 11.64 19.61
CA ILE A 109 -16.06 10.21 19.92
C ILE A 109 -16.90 10.08 21.18
N ARG A 110 -18.03 9.38 21.09
CA ARG A 110 -18.95 9.13 22.20
C ARG A 110 -19.21 7.64 22.36
N VAL A 111 -19.27 7.20 23.60
CA VAL A 111 -19.76 5.87 23.97
C VAL A 111 -21.11 6.07 24.64
N GLU A 112 -22.13 5.39 24.12
CA GLU A 112 -23.51 5.50 24.58
C GLU A 112 -24.01 4.14 25.09
N GLY A 113 -25.07 4.14 25.90
CA GLY A 113 -25.62 2.92 26.51
C GLY A 113 -24.85 2.42 27.74
N PRO A 114 -25.06 1.15 28.15
CA PRO A 114 -24.48 0.59 29.39
C PRO A 114 -22.96 0.72 29.48
N ALA A 115 -22.27 0.60 28.34
CA ALA A 115 -20.81 0.70 28.24
C ALA A 115 -20.26 2.07 28.63
N ALA A 116 -21.06 3.15 28.58
CA ALA A 116 -20.61 4.51 28.89
C ALA A 116 -20.13 4.66 30.34
N SER A 117 -20.62 3.82 31.26
CA SER A 117 -20.21 3.79 32.67
C SER A 117 -18.95 2.96 32.92
N LEU A 118 -18.52 2.14 31.96
CA LEU A 118 -17.42 1.22 32.11
C LEU A 118 -16.08 1.94 31.86
N LYS A 119 -15.16 1.83 32.83
CA LYS A 119 -13.81 2.41 32.72
C LYS A 119 -13.07 1.95 31.45
N ALA A 120 -13.34 0.73 31.01
CA ALA A 120 -12.74 0.13 29.82
C ALA A 120 -13.11 0.85 28.51
N PHE A 121 -14.23 1.58 28.46
CA PHE A 121 -14.69 2.31 27.28
C PHE A 121 -14.45 3.82 27.37
N ARG A 122 -13.62 4.28 28.32
CA ARG A 122 -13.18 5.67 28.35
C ARG A 122 -12.31 5.92 27.12
N VAL A 123 -12.76 6.84 26.26
CA VAL A 123 -12.03 7.24 25.05
C VAL A 123 -10.73 7.96 25.48
N PRO A 124 -9.55 7.42 25.16
CA PRO A 124 -8.30 8.09 25.47
C PRO A 124 -8.12 9.35 24.61
N LYS A 125 -7.41 10.35 25.14
CA LYS A 125 -6.97 11.48 24.30
C LYS A 125 -6.01 10.96 23.23
N SER A 126 -6.24 11.33 21.98
CA SER A 126 -5.38 10.96 20.84
C SER A 126 -4.89 12.20 20.13
N ASP A 127 -3.58 12.29 19.91
CA ASP A 127 -2.99 13.34 19.06
C ASP A 127 -3.23 13.09 17.57
N ALA A 128 -3.53 11.84 17.21
CA ALA A 128 -3.79 11.40 15.85
C ALA A 128 -5.26 11.64 15.40
N LEU A 129 -6.19 11.75 16.35
CA LEU A 129 -7.61 12.03 16.11
C LEU A 129 -8.05 13.24 16.95
N LYS A 130 -7.61 14.43 16.53
CA LYS A 130 -8.01 15.72 17.12
C LYS A 130 -8.24 16.77 16.05
N THR A 131 -8.96 17.82 16.39
CA THR A 131 -9.09 19.00 15.52
C THR A 131 -7.72 19.53 15.13
N GLY A 132 -7.54 19.82 13.83
CA GLY A 132 -6.30 20.30 13.24
C GLY A 132 -5.28 19.20 12.92
N ALA A 133 -5.51 17.94 13.27
CA ALA A 133 -4.67 16.85 12.78
C ALA A 133 -4.96 16.58 11.30
N VAL A 134 -3.95 16.13 10.55
CA VAL A 134 -4.12 15.64 9.18
C VAL A 134 -5.04 14.41 9.20
N LEU A 135 -5.98 14.37 8.26
CA LEU A 135 -6.85 13.22 8.04
C LEU A 135 -5.98 12.01 7.65
N ASN A 136 -6.08 10.95 8.44
CA ASN A 136 -5.45 9.67 8.14
C ASN A 136 -6.47 8.57 8.49
N HIS A 137 -6.82 7.75 7.50
CA HIS A 137 -7.85 6.70 7.62
C HIS A 137 -7.39 5.58 8.56
N GLY A 138 -6.08 5.30 8.61
CA GLY A 138 -5.51 4.32 9.53
C GLY A 138 -5.76 4.69 10.99
N ASN A 139 -5.59 5.98 11.34
CA ASN A 139 -5.88 6.47 12.69
C ASN A 139 -7.34 6.24 13.10
N TYR A 140 -8.28 6.44 12.16
CA TYR A 140 -9.70 6.19 12.38
C TYR A 140 -9.99 4.68 12.56
N GLU A 141 -9.50 3.84 11.65
CA GLU A 141 -9.74 2.39 11.72
C GLU A 141 -9.08 1.77 12.96
N ASP A 142 -7.92 2.25 13.39
CA ASP A 142 -7.27 1.81 14.62
C ASP A 142 -8.09 2.15 15.87
N ALA A 143 -8.61 3.39 15.96
CA ALA A 143 -9.45 3.79 17.07
C ALA A 143 -10.76 2.97 17.12
N LYS A 144 -11.39 2.77 15.96
CA LYS A 144 -12.59 1.93 15.82
C LYS A 144 -12.31 0.48 16.22
N ARG A 145 -11.22 -0.11 15.73
CA ARG A 145 -10.80 -1.48 16.06
C ARG A 145 -10.48 -1.63 17.55
N LEU A 146 -9.84 -0.65 18.18
CA LEU A 146 -9.60 -0.65 19.62
C LEU A 146 -10.91 -0.72 20.41
N ILE A 147 -11.91 0.08 20.03
CA ILE A 147 -13.23 0.09 20.67
C ILE A 147 -13.95 -1.24 20.45
N GLN A 148 -13.92 -1.79 19.22
CA GLN A 148 -14.53 -3.08 18.89
C GLN A 148 -13.90 -4.24 19.64
N ASN A 149 -12.56 -4.30 19.72
CA ASN A 149 -11.84 -5.31 20.47
C ASN A 149 -12.10 -5.22 21.98
N GLN A 150 -12.35 -4.02 22.49
CA GLN A 150 -12.75 -3.83 23.88
C GLN A 150 -14.18 -4.33 24.12
N ALA A 151 -15.08 -4.13 23.15
CA ALA A 151 -16.45 -4.60 23.20
C ALA A 151 -16.56 -6.12 23.14
N SER A 152 -15.76 -6.80 22.33
CA SER A 152 -15.79 -8.26 22.19
C SER A 152 -15.35 -9.04 23.45
N ARG A 153 -14.93 -8.34 24.51
CA ARG A 153 -14.52 -8.91 25.80
C ARG A 153 -15.65 -8.90 26.84
N TYR A 154 -16.83 -8.39 26.48
CA TYR A 154 -18.05 -8.33 27.29
C TYR A 154 -19.18 -9.04 26.57
#